data_AF-A0A5K0Z053-F1
#
_entry.id   AF-A0A5K0Z053-F1
#
_cell.length_a   1.000
_cell.length_b   1.000
_cell.length_c   1.000
_cell.angle_alpha   90.00
_cell.angle_beta   90.00
_cell.angle_gamma   90.00
#
_symmetry.space_group_name_H-M   'P 1'
#
loop_
_entity.id
_entity.type
_entity.pdbx_description
1 polymer ?
#
loop_
_entity_poly.entity_id
_entity_poly.type
_entity_poly.pdbx_seq_one_letter_code
_entity_poly.pdbx_strand_id
1 'polypeptide(L)' 'LGKENPCDISIPHVSIGETEDVSLEAVTATLQRALKFYSTIQAHDGHWPGDYGGPMFLMPGL' A
#
# COMPACT_ATOMS: atom_id res chain seq x y z
N LEU A 1 14.14 -5.14 10.85
CA LEU A 1 13.45 -4.16 9.98
C LEU A 1 13.59 -4.68 8.56
N GLY A 2 12.50 -5.09 7.91
CA GLY A 2 12.56 -5.64 6.54
C GLY A 2 13.13 -4.59 5.58
N LYS A 3 14.02 -5.01 4.68
CA LYS A 3 14.53 -4.12 3.62
C LYS A 3 13.43 -4.02 2.56
N GLU A 4 12.90 -2.82 2.35
CA GLU A 4 11.95 -2.57 1.27
C GLU A 4 12.64 -2.80 -0.09
N ASN A 5 11.92 -3.43 -1.02
CA ASN A 5 12.41 -3.60 -2.38
C ASN A 5 12.32 -2.26 -3.14
N PRO A 6 13.20 -2.00 -4.13
CA PRO A 6 13.10 -0.80 -4.97
C PRO A 6 11.72 -0.73 -5.66
N CYS A 7 10.99 0.37 -5.45
CA CYS A 7 9.67 0.57 -6.03
C CYS A 7 9.75 1.46 -7.28
N ASP A 8 9.57 0.89 -8.46
CA ASP A 8 9.37 1.67 -9.69
C ASP A 8 7.90 2.01 -9.89
N ILE A 9 7.53 3.24 -9.52
CA ILE A 9 6.18 3.78 -9.73
C ILE A 9 6.15 4.63 -11.01
N SER A 10 6.44 3.99 -12.14
CA SER A 10 6.35 4.57 -13.49
C SER A 10 4.90 4.85 -13.95
N ILE A 11 3.89 4.34 -13.24
CA ILE A 11 2.47 4.52 -13.59
C ILE A 11 2.03 5.92 -13.13
N PRO A 12 1.44 6.75 -14.00
CA PRO A 12 1.01 8.10 -13.63
C PRO A 12 -0.04 8.06 -12.52
N HIS A 13 -0.01 9.08 -11.65
CA HIS A 13 -1.05 9.27 -10.65
C HIS A 13 -2.32 9.79 -11.33
N VAL A 14 -3.47 9.22 -10.95
CA VAL A 14 -4.78 9.65 -11.45
C VAL A 14 -5.55 10.28 -10.28
N SER A 15 -5.95 11.54 -10.43
CA SER A 15 -6.85 12.23 -9.51
C SER A 15 -8.19 12.43 -10.21
N ILE A 16 -9.28 12.06 -9.55
CA ILE A 16 -10.66 12.20 -10.05
C ILE A 16 -11.38 13.21 -9.15
N GLY A 17 -12.04 14.20 -9.73
CA GLY A 17 -12.85 15.17 -8.99
C GLY A 17 -14.12 14.55 -8.39
N GLU A 18 -14.73 15.22 -7.39
CA GLU A 18 -15.93 14.69 -6.70
C GLU A 18 -17.14 14.47 -7.64
N THR A 19 -17.22 15.23 -8.73
CA THR A 19 -18.30 15.17 -9.73
C THR A 19 -17.87 14.50 -11.04
N GLU A 20 -16.65 13.99 -11.13
CA GLU A 20 -16.14 13.33 -12.33
C GLU A 20 -16.45 11.83 -12.29
N ASP A 21 -16.87 11.28 -13.42
CA ASP A 21 -17.15 9.86 -13.54
C ASP A 21 -15.85 9.04 -13.48
N VAL A 22 -15.87 7.95 -12.72
CA VAL A 22 -14.75 7.04 -12.59
C VAL A 22 -14.63 6.15 -13.84
N SER A 23 -13.58 6.34 -14.63
CA SER A 23 -13.31 5.51 -15.81
C SER A 23 -12.61 4.19 -15.47
N LEU A 24 -12.75 3.18 -16.34
CA LEU A 24 -12.07 1.90 -16.18
C LEU A 24 -10.54 2.05 -16.22
N GLU A 25 -10.04 2.96 -17.04
CA GLU A 25 -8.61 3.26 -17.18
C GLU A 25 -8.06 3.87 -15.89
N ALA A 26 -8.81 4.78 -15.27
CA ALA A 26 -8.45 5.40 -14.00
C ALA A 26 -8.36 4.36 -12.88
N VAL A 27 -9.34 3.45 -12.79
CA VAL A 27 -9.34 2.34 -11.84
C VAL A 27 -8.15 1.42 -12.08
N THR A 28 -7.92 1.03 -13.34
CA THR A 28 -6.84 0.11 -13.71
C THR A 28 -5.47 0.69 -13.38
N ALA A 29 -5.21 1.96 -13.73
CA ALA A 29 -3.95 2.63 -13.42
C ALA A 29 -3.73 2.74 -11.91
N THR A 30 -4.78 3.09 -11.15
CA THR A 30 -4.71 3.21 -9.69
C THR A 30 -4.42 1.86 -9.03
N LEU A 31 -5.10 0.79 -9.44
CA LEU A 31 -4.89 -0.56 -8.91
C LEU A 31 -3.48 -1.07 -9.23
N GLN A 32 -3.01 -0.91 -10.47
CA GLN A 32 -1.66 -1.32 -10.83
C GLN A 32 -0.60 -0.57 -10.02
N ARG A 33 -0.80 0.74 -9.79
CA ARG A 33 0.09 1.57 -8.95
C ARG A 33 0.10 1.08 -7.49
N ALA A 34 -1.07 0.78 -6.94
CA ALA A 34 -1.19 0.25 -5.58
C ALA A 34 -0.52 -1.13 -5.45
N LEU A 35 -0.78 -2.06 -6.38
CA LEU A 35 -0.18 -3.40 -6.35
C LEU A 35 1.34 -3.37 -6.46
N LYS A 36 1.90 -2.49 -7.31
CA LYS A 36 3.35 -2.28 -7.38
C LYS A 36 3.92 -1.85 -6.03
N PHE A 37 3.30 -0.88 -5.37
CA PHE A 37 3.71 -0.44 -4.03
C PHE A 37 3.60 -1.57 -2.99
N TYR A 38 2.47 -2.27 -2.92
CA TYR A 38 2.31 -3.36 -1.95
C TYR A 38 3.32 -4.50 -2.17
N SER A 39 3.73 -4.75 -3.41
CA SER A 39 4.78 -5.74 -3.69
C SER A 39 6.14 -5.38 -3.08
N THR A 40 6.44 -4.09 -2.87
CA THR A 40 7.75 -3.67 -2.35
C THR A 40 7.91 -3.80 -0.85
N ILE A 41 6.81 -3.84 -0.13
CA ILE A 41 6.75 -4.03 1.32
C ILE A 41 6.47 -5.49 1.72
N GLN A 42 6.32 -6.39 0.75
CA GLN A 42 6.16 -7.82 1.02
C GLN A 42 7.45 -8.38 1.64
N ALA A 43 7.34 -9.11 2.74
CA ALA A 43 8.45 -9.77 3.39
C ALA A 43 8.95 -10.97 2.59
N HIS A 44 10.19 -11.39 2.86
CA HIS A 44 10.87 -12.47 2.14
C HIS A 44 10.17 -13.84 2.15
N ASP A 45 9.33 -14.10 3.16
CA ASP A 45 8.51 -15.30 3.34
C ASP A 45 7.08 -15.13 2.81
N GLY A 46 6.78 -13.97 2.19
CA GLY A 46 5.54 -13.69 1.50
C GLY A 46 4.47 -12.98 2.33
N HIS A 47 4.68 -12.73 3.63
CA HIS A 47 3.71 -11.98 4.45
C HIS A 47 3.83 -10.46 4.24
N TRP A 48 2.83 -9.70 4.69
CA TRP A 48 2.86 -8.23 4.74
C TRP A 48 2.96 -7.77 6.20
N PRO A 49 4.11 -7.25 6.64
CA PRO A 49 4.23 -6.74 7.99
C PRO A 49 3.40 -5.46 8.14
N GLY A 50 2.66 -5.36 9.24
CA GLY A 50 1.89 -4.18 9.59
C GLY A 50 1.98 -3.95 11.09
N ASP A 51 2.02 -2.68 11.49
CA ASP A 51 1.88 -2.34 12.90
C ASP A 51 0.46 -2.72 13.35
N TYR A 52 0.36 -3.70 14.24
CA TYR A 52 -0.88 -4.12 14.88
C TYR A 52 -0.91 -3.72 16.36
N GLY A 53 -0.21 -2.63 16.70
CA GLY A 53 -0.36 -1.98 17.99
C GLY A 53 -1.80 -1.52 18.23
N GLY A 54 -2.21 -1.52 19.50
CA GLY A 54 -3.52 -1.09 19.96
C GLY A 54 -3.43 -0.11 21.13
N PRO A 55 -4.52 0.09 21.88
CA PRO A 55 -4.48 0.93 23.07
C PRO A 55 -3.50 0.36 24.10
N MET A 56 -2.82 1.24 24.84
CA MET A 56 -1.68 0.91 25.71
C MET A 56 -1.98 -0.01 26.92
N PHE A 57 -3.16 -0.65 26.99
CA PHE A 57 -3.46 -1.64 28.04
C PHE A 57 -2.78 -3.00 27.80
N LEU A 58 -2.14 -3.22 26.65
CA LEU A 58 -1.33 -4.41 26.37
C LEU A 58 0.12 -4.28 26.88
N MET A 59 0.56 -3.08 27.27
CA MET A 59 1.92 -2.81 27.75
C MET A 59 2.16 -2.71 29.28
N PRO A 60 1.18 -2.85 30.20
CA PRO A 60 1.50 -2.89 31.62
C PRO A 60 1.92 -4.32 32.01
N GLY A 61 3.20 -4.67 31.78
CA GLY A 61 3.82 -5.89 32.33
C GLY A 61 4.80 -6.67 31.44
N LEU A 62 5.19 -6.17 30.26
CA LEU A 62 6.23 -6.79 29.42
C LEU A 62 7.64 -6.31 29.79
#